data_AF-A0A9X7K0G3-F1
#
_entry.id   AF-A0A9X7K0G3-F1
#
_cell.length_a   1.000
_cell.length_b   1.000
_cell.length_c   1.000
_cell.angle_alpha   90.00
_cell.angle_beta   90.00
_cell.angle_gamma   90.00
#
_symmetry.space_group_name_H-M   'P 1'
#
loop_
_entity.id
_entity.type
_entity.pdbx_description
1 polymer ?
#
loop_
_entity_poly.entity_id
_entity_poly.type
_entity_poly.pdbx_seq_one_letter_code
_entity_poly.pdbx_strand_id
1 'polypeptide(L)'
;MKGKKERLDVLLVQRGLIETREKAKRAIMAGLVYSNEIRLDKPGEKVPADIPLTIKGDVLPYVSRGGLKLEKALRTFDVSVQDKIILDIGASTGGFTDCALQHGAKLSYAVDVGYNQLAWKLRQDDRVVVMERTNFRYVTPDYFTKGLPQFATIDVSFISLKLILPVLKTVLVPESDVIALVKPQFEAGKEKVGKKGIVRDPNVHEEVLTSIIDFALCEGFDVMNLSYSPITGGDGNIEFLLHLRFQGGKEMGENFLSQSVSAVVKEAHLQLKSNST
;
A
#
# COMPACT_ATOMS: atom_id res chain seq x y z
N MET A 1 28.66 -14.19 38.40
CA MET A 1 27.47 -14.93 37.93
C MET A 1 27.55 -15.05 36.41
N LYS A 2 27.56 -16.26 35.83
CA LYS A 2 27.51 -16.44 34.37
C LYS A 2 26.12 -16.00 33.90
N GLY A 3 26.05 -14.88 33.18
CA GLY A 3 24.80 -14.38 32.60
C GLY A 3 24.10 -15.45 31.77
N LYS A 4 22.79 -15.59 31.93
CA LYS A 4 21.96 -16.55 31.20
C LYS A 4 22.16 -16.31 29.70
N LYS A 5 22.51 -17.37 28.95
CA LYS A 5 22.65 -17.31 27.48
C LYS A 5 21.46 -17.98 26.82
N GLU A 6 20.95 -17.38 25.75
CA GLU A 6 19.82 -17.88 24.97
C GLU A 6 20.18 -17.92 23.48
N ARG A 7 19.54 -18.80 22.71
CA ARG A 7 19.72 -18.80 21.25
C ARG A 7 19.16 -17.51 20.65
N LEU A 8 19.90 -16.91 19.72
CA LEU A 8 19.50 -15.65 19.08
C LEU A 8 18.10 -15.70 18.45
N ASP A 9 17.76 -16.80 17.75
CA ASP A 9 16.43 -17.00 17.14
C ASP A 9 15.29 -17.03 18.17
N VAL A 10 15.55 -17.59 19.36
CA VAL A 10 14.59 -17.63 20.46
C VAL A 10 14.52 -16.28 21.18
N LEU A 11 15.67 -15.64 21.40
CA LEU A 11 15.78 -14.37 22.12
C LEU A 11 15.05 -13.23 21.39
N LEU A 12 15.11 -13.18 20.05
CA LEU A 12 14.36 -12.22 19.25
C LEU A 12 12.84 -12.34 19.42
N VAL A 13 12.33 -13.57 19.57
CA VAL A 13 10.91 -13.82 19.80
C VAL A 13 10.52 -13.53 21.24
N GLN A 14 11.33 -13.97 22.21
CA GLN A 14 11.09 -13.72 23.64
C GLN A 14 11.05 -12.22 23.97
N ARG A 15 11.84 -11.40 23.26
CA ARG A 15 11.85 -9.94 23.41
C ARG A 15 10.82 -9.21 22.54
N GLY A 16 9.98 -9.93 21.80
CA GLY A 16 8.96 -9.34 20.92
C GLY A 16 9.52 -8.59 19.71
N LEU A 17 10.80 -8.76 19.37
CA LEU A 17 11.42 -8.12 18.21
C LEU A 17 10.99 -8.78 16.90
N ILE A 18 10.63 -10.07 16.92
CA ILE A 18 10.08 -10.81 15.79
C ILE A 18 8.99 -11.76 16.26
N GLU A 19 7.86 -11.81 15.55
CA GLU A 19 6.66 -12.58 15.94
C GLU A 19 6.86 -14.10 16.06
N THR A 20 7.71 -14.69 15.21
CA THR A 20 7.87 -16.14 15.16
C THR A 20 9.32 -16.53 15.02
N ARG A 21 9.67 -17.70 15.56
CA ARG A 21 11.03 -18.24 15.48
C ARG A 21 11.49 -18.44 14.04
N GLU A 22 10.58 -18.78 13.13
CA GLU A 22 10.90 -18.99 11.72
C GLU A 22 11.15 -17.67 10.97
N LYS A 23 10.40 -16.60 11.30
CA LYS A 23 10.74 -15.23 10.85
C LYS A 23 12.10 -14.79 11.42
N ALA A 24 12.39 -15.14 12.68
CA ALA A 24 13.64 -14.77 13.34
C ALA A 24 14.86 -15.41 12.67
N LYS A 25 14.82 -16.71 12.37
CA LYS A 25 15.89 -17.38 11.60
C LYS A 25 16.12 -16.70 10.25
N ARG A 26 15.05 -16.39 9.51
CA ARG A 26 15.15 -15.72 8.20
C ARG A 26 15.78 -14.34 8.31
N ALA A 27 15.39 -13.54 9.30
CA ALA A 27 15.97 -12.22 9.51
C ALA A 27 17.47 -12.29 9.85
N ILE A 28 17.86 -13.23 10.72
CA ILE A 28 19.27 -13.47 11.06
C ILE A 28 20.07 -13.90 9.83
N MET A 29 19.56 -14.86 9.05
CA MET A 29 20.23 -15.35 7.83
C MET A 29 20.29 -14.30 6.73
N ALA A 30 19.31 -13.40 6.68
CA ALA A 30 19.30 -12.24 5.78
C ALA A 30 20.26 -11.12 6.24
N GLY A 31 20.98 -11.31 7.34
CA GLY A 31 21.94 -10.32 7.86
C GLY A 31 21.27 -9.09 8.46
N LEU A 32 20.00 -9.20 8.86
CA LEU A 32 19.21 -8.09 9.38
C LEU A 32 19.37 -7.90 10.89
N VAL A 33 20.06 -8.79 11.62
CA VAL A 33 20.14 -8.71 13.09
C VAL A 33 21.52 -8.23 13.52
N TYR A 34 21.55 -7.26 14.43
CA TYR A 34 22.77 -6.61 14.91
C TYR A 34 22.77 -6.52 16.44
N SER A 35 23.97 -6.51 17.02
CA SER A 35 24.24 -6.05 18.38
C SER A 35 25.22 -4.89 18.28
N ASN A 36 24.76 -3.67 18.57
CA ASN A 36 25.47 -2.44 18.22
C ASN A 36 25.80 -2.42 16.72
N GLU A 37 27.08 -2.37 16.34
CA GLU A 37 27.52 -2.39 14.94
C GLU A 37 27.85 -3.79 14.41
N ILE A 38 27.82 -4.81 15.27
CA ILE A 38 28.20 -6.17 14.91
C ILE A 38 26.98 -6.92 14.38
N ARG A 39 27.07 -7.39 13.13
CA ARG A 39 26.05 -8.25 12.52
C ARG A 39 26.08 -9.64 13.15
N LEU A 40 24.91 -10.15 13.52
CA LEU A 40 24.70 -11.49 14.02
C LEU A 40 24.04 -12.33 12.91
N ASP A 41 24.70 -13.40 12.47
CA ASP A 41 24.29 -14.17 11.28
C ASP A 41 24.00 -15.65 11.55
N LYS A 42 24.07 -16.09 12.82
CA LYS A 42 23.85 -17.48 13.22
C LYS A 42 22.62 -17.62 14.12
N PRO A 43 21.50 -18.17 13.62
CA PRO A 43 20.27 -18.30 14.41
C PRO A 43 20.42 -19.12 15.70
N GLY A 44 21.27 -20.14 15.66
CA GLY A 44 21.53 -21.02 16.81
C GLY A 44 22.60 -20.52 17.77
N GLU A 45 23.21 -19.36 17.52
CA GLU A 45 24.24 -18.81 18.39
C GLU A 45 23.67 -18.45 19.76
N LYS A 46 24.36 -18.89 20.83
CA LYS A 46 23.98 -18.58 22.21
C LYS A 46 24.61 -17.26 22.65
N VAL A 47 23.79 -16.21 22.69
CA VAL A 47 24.18 -14.86 23.09
C VAL A 47 23.73 -14.56 24.53
N PRO A 48 24.35 -13.61 25.24
CA PRO A 48 23.86 -13.14 26.54
C PRO A 48 22.38 -12.68 26.45
N ALA A 49 21.54 -13.07 27.41
CA ALA A 49 20.11 -12.76 27.40
C ALA A 49 19.81 -11.26 27.54
N ASP A 50 20.82 -10.44 27.84
CA ASP A 50 20.81 -8.98 27.98
C ASP A 50 21.55 -8.24 26.86
N ILE A 51 22.12 -8.95 25.87
CA ILE A 51 22.83 -8.34 24.73
C ILE A 51 21.93 -7.30 24.02
N PRO A 52 22.40 -6.11 23.65
CA PRO A 52 21.61 -5.18 22.85
C PRO A 52 21.31 -5.82 21.48
N LEU A 53 20.07 -5.75 21.01
CA LEU A 53 19.66 -6.30 19.72
C LEU A 53 18.89 -5.25 18.94
N THR A 54 19.30 -5.07 17.68
CA THR A 54 18.65 -4.19 16.72
C THR A 54 18.41 -4.99 15.45
N ILE A 55 17.24 -4.83 14.84
CA ILE A 55 16.96 -5.40 13.52
C ILE A 55 17.08 -4.27 12.51
N LYS A 56 18.04 -4.39 11.60
CA LYS A 56 18.30 -3.49 10.49
C LYS A 56 17.52 -3.97 9.28
N GLY A 57 16.81 -3.05 8.63
CA GLY A 57 15.73 -3.39 7.71
C GLY A 57 14.43 -3.24 8.45
N ASP A 58 13.56 -2.36 7.94
CA ASP A 58 12.32 -1.99 8.61
C ASP A 58 11.60 -3.26 9.07
N VAL A 59 11.41 -3.37 10.39
CA VAL A 59 10.25 -4.13 10.88
C VAL A 59 9.09 -3.47 10.16
N LEU A 60 8.59 -4.12 9.11
CA LEU A 60 7.54 -3.59 8.27
C LEU A 60 6.46 -3.03 9.21
N PRO A 61 6.25 -1.70 9.25
CA PRO A 61 5.38 -1.09 10.25
C PRO A 61 3.94 -1.59 10.12
N TYR A 62 3.63 -2.18 8.96
CA TYR A 62 2.34 -2.74 8.61
C TYR A 62 2.45 -4.23 8.31
N VAL A 63 1.33 -4.94 8.38
CA VAL A 63 1.22 -6.37 8.05
C VAL A 63 1.74 -6.76 6.65
N SER A 64 1.90 -5.79 5.73
CA SER A 64 2.54 -6.01 4.44
C SER A 64 3.22 -4.76 3.88
N ARG A 65 4.07 -4.96 2.86
CA ARG A 65 4.76 -3.88 2.14
C ARG A 65 3.80 -2.87 1.49
N GLY A 66 2.54 -3.25 1.26
CA GLY A 66 1.52 -2.35 0.73
C GLY A 66 1.35 -1.09 1.58
N GLY A 67 1.42 -1.22 2.92
CA GLY A 67 1.22 -0.06 3.80
C GLY A 67 2.24 1.06 3.60
N LEU A 68 3.47 0.75 3.16
CA LEU A 68 4.48 1.77 2.83
C LEU A 68 4.03 2.68 1.68
N LYS A 69 3.21 2.17 0.77
CA LYS A 69 2.69 2.93 -0.38
C LYS A 69 1.67 3.96 0.10
N LEU A 70 0.73 3.55 0.96
CA LEU A 70 -0.24 4.46 1.55
C LEU A 70 0.44 5.47 2.48
N GLU A 71 1.40 5.04 3.30
CA GLU A 71 2.14 5.95 4.18
C GLU A 71 2.84 7.07 3.39
N LYS A 72 3.50 6.73 2.27
CA LYS A 72 4.06 7.75 1.38
C LYS A 72 2.96 8.67 0.87
N ALA A 73 1.83 8.15 0.41
CA ALA A 73 0.74 8.97 -0.11
C ALA A 73 0.19 9.95 0.94
N LEU A 74 -0.09 9.49 2.17
CA LEU A 74 -0.58 10.34 3.26
C LEU A 74 0.37 11.49 3.55
N ARG A 75 1.68 11.20 3.60
CA ARG A 75 2.73 12.21 3.87
C ARG A 75 2.98 13.15 2.71
N THR A 76 3.09 12.62 1.49
CA THR A 76 3.45 13.40 0.29
C THR A 76 2.30 14.29 -0.15
N PHE A 77 1.05 13.85 0.00
CA PHE A 77 -0.12 14.62 -0.40
C PHE A 77 -0.75 15.43 0.73
N ASP A 78 -0.18 15.34 1.94
CA ASP A 78 -0.68 16.02 3.14
C ASP A 78 -2.17 15.74 3.39
N VAL A 79 -2.56 14.47 3.31
CA VAL A 79 -3.93 14.01 3.53
C VAL A 79 -4.03 13.17 4.80
N SER A 80 -5.14 13.34 5.51
CA SER A 80 -5.39 12.65 6.78
C SER A 80 -6.55 11.67 6.68
N VAL A 81 -6.37 10.52 7.32
CA VAL A 81 -7.40 9.49 7.55
C VAL A 81 -7.98 9.53 8.97
N GLN A 82 -7.48 10.45 9.81
CA GLN A 82 -7.90 10.59 11.20
C GLN A 82 -9.42 10.75 11.32
N ASP A 83 -10.03 9.91 12.17
CA ASP A 83 -11.46 9.85 12.46
C ASP A 83 -12.39 9.60 11.25
N LYS A 84 -11.82 9.23 10.09
CA LYS A 84 -12.59 8.93 8.87
C LYS A 84 -12.97 7.45 8.77
N ILE A 85 -14.09 7.20 8.09
CA ILE A 85 -14.45 5.88 7.58
C ILE A 85 -13.71 5.65 6.25
N ILE A 86 -12.87 4.63 6.19
CA ILE A 86 -12.03 4.32 5.04
C ILE A 86 -12.63 3.15 4.26
N LEU A 87 -12.51 3.20 2.94
CA LEU A 87 -12.78 2.09 2.03
C LEU A 87 -11.49 1.64 1.36
N ASP A 88 -11.00 0.45 1.71
CA ASP A 88 -9.79 -0.15 1.17
C ASP A 88 -10.15 -1.18 0.09
N ILE A 89 -10.03 -0.79 -1.19
CA ILE A 89 -10.40 -1.59 -2.36
C ILE A 89 -9.17 -2.38 -2.84
N GLY A 90 -9.25 -3.70 -2.71
CA GLY A 90 -8.10 -4.59 -2.93
C GLY A 90 -7.26 -4.75 -1.67
N ALA A 91 -7.90 -4.86 -0.50
CA ALA A 91 -7.24 -4.90 0.80
C ALA A 91 -6.17 -6.00 0.92
N SER A 92 -6.37 -7.14 0.24
CA SER A 92 -5.47 -8.30 0.22
C SER A 92 -5.03 -8.71 1.63
N THR A 93 -3.73 -8.65 1.91
CA THR A 93 -3.16 -8.94 3.25
C THR A 93 -3.48 -7.88 4.30
N GLY A 94 -3.92 -6.69 3.88
CA GLY A 94 -4.39 -5.59 4.75
C GLY A 94 -3.36 -4.50 5.01
N GLY A 95 -2.33 -4.34 4.16
CA GLY A 95 -1.27 -3.35 4.38
C GLY A 95 -1.79 -1.90 4.42
N PHE A 96 -2.73 -1.56 3.54
CA PHE A 96 -3.35 -0.23 3.49
C PHE A 96 -4.30 -0.03 4.67
N THR A 97 -5.18 -1.00 4.93
CA THR A 97 -6.02 -1.01 6.14
C THR A 97 -5.20 -0.81 7.43
N ASP A 98 -4.10 -1.55 7.64
CA ASP A 98 -3.26 -1.40 8.82
C ASP A 98 -2.63 0.00 8.91
N CYS A 99 -2.09 0.50 7.79
CA CYS A 99 -1.57 1.86 7.71
C CYS A 99 -2.62 2.90 8.08
N ALA A 100 -3.84 2.79 7.53
CA ALA A 100 -4.91 3.72 7.83
C ALA A 100 -5.33 3.69 9.31
N LEU A 101 -5.47 2.49 9.90
CA LEU A 101 -5.83 2.32 11.31
C LEU A 101 -4.75 2.86 12.27
N GLN A 102 -3.47 2.71 11.93
CA GLN A 102 -2.37 3.28 12.69
C GLN A 102 -2.31 4.81 12.58
N HIS A 103 -2.82 5.39 11.49
CA HIS A 103 -2.98 6.83 11.28
C HIS A 103 -4.33 7.38 11.76
N GLY A 104 -5.05 6.63 12.60
CA GLY A 104 -6.25 7.11 13.30
C GLY A 104 -7.56 6.97 12.54
N ALA A 105 -7.61 6.14 11.48
CA ALA A 105 -8.88 5.78 10.85
C ALA A 105 -9.88 5.22 11.89
N LYS A 106 -11.11 5.73 11.86
CA LYS A 106 -12.19 5.31 12.74
C LYS A 106 -12.68 3.90 12.38
N LEU A 107 -12.74 3.62 11.09
CA LEU A 107 -13.22 2.36 10.53
C LEU A 107 -12.59 2.09 9.17
N SER A 108 -12.35 0.83 8.81
CA SER A 108 -11.95 0.41 7.46
C SER A 108 -12.89 -0.67 6.93
N TYR A 109 -13.53 -0.42 5.79
CA TYR A 109 -14.12 -1.46 4.96
C TYR A 109 -13.02 -2.07 4.10
N ALA A 110 -12.60 -3.29 4.43
CA ALA A 110 -11.56 -4.02 3.71
C ALA A 110 -12.20 -4.90 2.64
N VAL A 111 -12.26 -4.40 1.40
CA VAL A 111 -12.90 -5.07 0.26
C VAL A 111 -11.88 -5.85 -0.54
N ASP A 112 -12.15 -7.13 -0.77
CA ASP A 112 -11.32 -7.97 -1.64
C ASP A 112 -12.14 -9.03 -2.39
N VAL A 113 -11.74 -9.35 -3.62
CA VAL A 113 -12.32 -10.44 -4.42
C VAL A 113 -11.85 -11.82 -3.95
N GLY A 114 -10.69 -11.88 -3.32
CA GLY A 114 -10.10 -13.06 -2.73
C GLY A 114 -10.82 -13.52 -1.46
N TYR A 115 -10.34 -14.64 -0.94
CA TYR A 115 -10.86 -15.22 0.29
C TYR A 115 -9.71 -15.54 1.26
N ASN A 116 -9.92 -15.24 2.53
CA ASN A 116 -9.00 -15.48 3.63
C ASN A 116 -7.59 -14.91 3.43
N GLN A 117 -7.48 -13.71 2.86
CA GLN A 117 -6.19 -13.05 2.62
C GLN A 117 -5.79 -12.11 3.75
N LEU A 118 -6.78 -11.46 4.37
CA LEU A 118 -6.55 -10.43 5.37
C LEU A 118 -5.84 -11.00 6.61
N ALA A 119 -4.81 -10.31 7.08
CA ALA A 119 -4.05 -10.70 8.27
C ALA A 119 -4.97 -10.88 9.48
N TRP A 120 -4.72 -11.93 10.27
CA TRP A 120 -5.57 -12.33 11.39
C TRP A 120 -5.81 -11.19 12.40
N LYS A 121 -4.76 -10.43 12.73
CA LYS A 121 -4.86 -9.25 13.62
C LYS A 121 -5.90 -8.24 13.14
N LEU A 122 -5.94 -7.95 11.84
CA LEU A 122 -6.87 -6.99 11.25
C LEU A 122 -8.29 -7.57 11.18
N ARG A 123 -8.42 -8.87 10.89
CA ARG A 123 -9.73 -9.55 10.91
C ARG A 123 -10.40 -9.49 12.28
N GLN A 124 -9.61 -9.42 13.36
CA GLN A 124 -10.10 -9.33 14.73
C GLN A 124 -10.22 -7.89 15.25
N ASP A 125 -9.81 -6.88 14.49
CA ASP A 125 -9.92 -5.48 14.92
C ASP A 125 -11.37 -5.00 14.73
N ASP A 126 -12.01 -4.52 15.79
CA ASP A 126 -13.42 -4.08 15.78
C ASP A 126 -13.69 -2.91 14.81
N ARG A 127 -12.62 -2.20 14.40
CA ARG A 127 -12.66 -1.11 13.43
C ARG A 127 -12.62 -1.63 11.98
N VAL A 128 -12.46 -2.93 11.74
CA VAL A 128 -12.40 -3.50 10.39
C VAL A 128 -13.70 -4.22 10.05
N VAL A 129 -14.27 -3.86 8.91
CA VAL A 129 -15.38 -4.60 8.29
C VAL A 129 -14.82 -5.37 7.11
N VAL A 130 -14.74 -6.70 7.25
CA VAL A 130 -14.18 -7.58 6.22
C VAL A 130 -15.22 -7.87 5.15
N MET A 131 -14.90 -7.53 3.90
CA MET A 131 -15.75 -7.71 2.73
C MET A 131 -15.01 -8.56 1.68
N GLU A 132 -14.81 -9.84 2.01
CA GLU A 132 -14.17 -10.82 1.12
C GLU A 132 -15.13 -11.36 0.06
N ARG A 133 -14.58 -11.97 -0.99
CA ARG A 133 -15.34 -12.46 -2.16
C ARG A 133 -16.26 -11.40 -2.76
N THR A 134 -15.90 -10.13 -2.60
CA THR A 134 -16.72 -8.99 -2.99
C THR A 134 -16.03 -8.31 -4.16
N ASN A 135 -16.66 -8.38 -5.34
CA ASN A 135 -16.19 -7.66 -6.50
C ASN A 135 -16.69 -6.22 -6.44
N PHE A 136 -15.76 -5.29 -6.22
CA PHE A 136 -16.08 -3.87 -6.04
C PHE A 136 -16.91 -3.28 -7.18
N ARG A 137 -16.79 -3.81 -8.40
CA ARG A 137 -17.57 -3.36 -9.58
C ARG A 137 -19.09 -3.46 -9.41
N TYR A 138 -19.55 -4.27 -8.46
CA TYR A 138 -20.97 -4.50 -8.20
C TYR A 138 -21.40 -4.03 -6.81
N VAL A 139 -20.51 -3.34 -6.09
CA VAL A 139 -20.81 -2.79 -4.78
C VAL A 139 -21.72 -1.59 -4.92
N THR A 140 -22.73 -1.53 -4.06
CA THR A 140 -23.73 -0.46 -3.98
C THR A 140 -23.74 0.12 -2.56
N PRO A 141 -24.35 1.30 -2.34
CA PRO A 141 -24.36 1.97 -1.03
C PRO A 141 -24.86 1.10 0.14
N ASP A 142 -25.76 0.16 -0.14
CA ASP A 142 -26.35 -0.78 0.82
C ASP A 142 -25.35 -1.80 1.41
N TYR A 143 -24.16 -1.96 0.82
CA TYR A 143 -23.10 -2.77 1.41
C TYR A 143 -22.46 -2.12 2.65
N PHE A 144 -22.65 -0.81 2.85
CA PHE A 144 -21.96 -0.02 3.89
C PHE A 144 -22.84 0.19 5.14
N THR A 145 -22.82 -0.81 6.03
CA THR A 145 -23.72 -0.87 7.20
C THR A 145 -23.36 0.06 8.36
N LYS A 146 -22.14 0.60 8.39
CA LYS A 146 -21.61 1.49 9.45
C LYS A 146 -21.39 2.92 8.95
N GLY A 147 -22.09 3.31 7.88
CA GLY A 147 -21.96 4.61 7.22
C GLY A 147 -21.11 4.56 5.96
N LEU A 148 -21.32 5.55 5.07
CA LEU A 148 -20.60 5.64 3.81
C LEU A 148 -19.12 6.08 4.03
N PRO A 149 -18.19 5.57 3.21
CA PRO A 149 -16.78 5.96 3.27
C PRO A 149 -16.53 7.45 3.00
N GLN A 150 -15.55 8.01 3.71
CA GLN A 150 -15.11 9.42 3.65
C GLN A 150 -13.67 9.55 3.13
N PHE A 151 -13.05 8.42 2.77
CA PHE A 151 -11.74 8.29 2.17
C PHE A 151 -11.66 6.94 1.50
N ALA A 152 -11.02 6.84 0.35
CA ALA A 152 -10.83 5.55 -0.32
C ALA A 152 -9.37 5.29 -0.71
N THR A 153 -8.98 4.03 -0.65
CA THR A 153 -7.73 3.55 -1.22
C THR A 153 -7.99 2.48 -2.25
N ILE A 154 -7.22 2.49 -3.35
CA ILE A 154 -7.37 1.50 -4.42
C ILE A 154 -6.00 0.88 -4.72
N ASP A 155 -5.82 -0.40 -4.37
CA ASP A 155 -4.64 -1.23 -4.70
C ASP A 155 -5.06 -2.54 -5.37
N VAL A 156 -5.78 -2.45 -6.49
CA VAL A 156 -6.28 -3.62 -7.23
C VAL A 156 -5.29 -4.12 -8.27
N SER A 157 -5.40 -5.39 -8.66
CA SER A 157 -4.57 -6.00 -9.70
C SER A 157 -5.46 -6.66 -10.76
N PHE A 158 -4.96 -6.81 -11.98
CA PHE A 158 -5.67 -7.41 -13.13
C PHE A 158 -6.96 -6.68 -13.56
N ILE A 159 -7.12 -5.43 -13.14
CA ILE A 159 -8.25 -4.58 -13.50
C ILE A 159 -7.78 -3.14 -13.63
N SER A 160 -8.42 -2.40 -14.53
CA SER A 160 -8.21 -0.97 -14.73
C SER A 160 -9.01 -0.15 -13.72
N LEU A 161 -8.44 0.97 -13.25
CA LEU A 161 -9.14 2.00 -12.48
C LEU A 161 -10.38 2.54 -13.21
N LYS A 162 -10.42 2.46 -14.55
CA LYS A 162 -11.57 2.86 -15.36
C LYS A 162 -12.86 2.08 -15.03
N LEU A 163 -12.73 0.90 -14.42
CA LEU A 163 -13.88 0.10 -13.97
C LEU A 163 -14.19 0.27 -12.48
N ILE A 164 -13.33 0.97 -11.74
CA ILE A 164 -13.45 1.16 -10.28
C ILE A 164 -14.01 2.55 -9.97
N LEU A 165 -13.46 3.60 -10.58
CA LEU A 165 -13.85 4.99 -10.30
C LEU A 165 -15.35 5.28 -10.52
N PRO A 166 -16.01 4.76 -11.59
CA PRO A 166 -17.44 5.00 -11.80
C PRO A 166 -18.33 4.38 -10.72
N VAL A 167 -17.87 3.32 -10.05
CA VAL A 167 -18.59 2.70 -8.94
C VAL A 167 -18.29 3.43 -7.64
N LEU A 168 -17.00 3.79 -7.43
CA LEU A 168 -16.55 4.52 -6.24
C LEU A 168 -17.34 5.82 -6.03
N LYS A 169 -17.59 6.60 -7.09
CA LYS A 169 -18.37 7.85 -6.98
C LYS A 169 -19.81 7.66 -6.48
N THR A 170 -20.36 6.44 -6.55
CA THR A 170 -21.73 6.15 -6.09
C THR A 170 -21.81 5.83 -4.60
N VAL A 171 -20.67 5.51 -3.98
CA VAL A 171 -20.60 5.03 -2.58
C VAL A 171 -19.79 5.95 -1.68
N LEU A 172 -19.02 6.88 -2.24
CA LEU A 172 -18.16 7.81 -1.50
C LEU A 172 -18.92 9.08 -1.10
N VAL A 173 -18.70 9.58 0.12
CA VAL A 173 -19.26 10.87 0.55
C VAL A 173 -18.58 12.01 -0.23
N PRO A 174 -19.29 13.11 -0.58
CA PRO A 174 -18.67 14.32 -1.11
C PRO A 174 -17.52 14.86 -0.22
N GLU A 175 -16.60 15.61 -0.81
CA GLU A 175 -15.35 16.10 -0.18
C GLU A 175 -14.40 15.01 0.33
N SER A 176 -14.43 13.82 -0.28
CA SER A 176 -13.56 12.71 0.12
C SER A 176 -12.30 12.63 -0.73
N ASP A 177 -11.18 12.30 -0.08
CA ASP A 177 -9.92 11.99 -0.74
C ASP A 177 -9.88 10.52 -1.19
N VAL A 178 -9.23 10.27 -2.33
CA VAL A 178 -8.98 8.94 -2.87
C VAL A 178 -7.51 8.82 -3.22
N ILE A 179 -6.86 7.78 -2.68
CA ILE A 179 -5.50 7.39 -3.06
C ILE A 179 -5.57 6.15 -3.94
N ALA A 180 -5.33 6.34 -5.23
CA ALA A 180 -5.37 5.27 -6.22
C ALA A 180 -3.94 4.88 -6.66
N LEU A 181 -3.66 3.58 -6.69
CA LEU A 181 -2.45 3.07 -7.33
C LEU A 181 -2.69 2.86 -8.81
N VAL A 182 -1.97 3.64 -9.62
CA VAL A 182 -1.92 3.42 -11.06
C VAL A 182 -0.81 2.41 -11.36
N LYS A 183 -1.21 1.25 -11.88
CA LYS A 183 -0.31 0.13 -12.20
C LYS A 183 -0.22 -0.03 -13.70
N PRO A 184 0.83 0.50 -14.37
CA PRO A 184 0.92 0.50 -15.82
C PRO A 184 0.68 -0.85 -16.50
N GLN A 185 1.11 -1.94 -15.88
CA GLN A 185 0.90 -3.30 -16.38
C GLN A 185 -0.56 -3.76 -16.47
N PHE A 186 -1.48 -3.09 -15.79
CA PHE A 186 -2.93 -3.39 -15.82
C PHE A 186 -3.75 -2.33 -16.55
N GLU A 187 -3.12 -1.20 -16.90
CA GLU A 187 -3.77 -0.08 -17.58
C GLU A 187 -3.33 0.05 -19.05
N ALA A 188 -2.09 -0.33 -19.36
CA ALA A 188 -1.56 -0.30 -20.72
C ALA A 188 -2.21 -1.38 -21.60
N GLY A 189 -2.32 -1.08 -22.89
CA GLY A 189 -2.71 -2.06 -23.91
C GLY A 189 -1.75 -3.27 -23.92
N LYS A 190 -2.26 -4.45 -24.28
CA LYS A 190 -1.51 -5.72 -24.26
C LYS A 190 -0.21 -5.65 -25.07
N GLU A 191 -0.19 -4.84 -26.12
CA GLU A 191 0.95 -4.60 -27.01
C GLU A 191 2.08 -3.78 -26.37
N LYS A 192 1.79 -3.02 -25.31
CA LYS A 192 2.76 -2.17 -24.59
C LYS A 192 3.32 -2.84 -23.33
N VAL A 193 2.83 -4.03 -23.01
CA VAL A 193 3.27 -4.83 -21.86
C VAL A 193 4.38 -5.78 -22.30
N GLY A 194 5.58 -5.60 -21.74
CA GLY A 194 6.75 -6.39 -22.10
C GLY A 194 6.72 -7.83 -21.55
N LYS A 195 7.80 -8.57 -21.81
CA LYS A 195 7.99 -9.93 -21.27
C LYS A 195 7.80 -9.94 -19.76
N LYS A 196 7.14 -11.00 -19.25
CA LYS A 196 6.77 -11.19 -17.83
C LYS A 196 5.80 -10.13 -17.28
N GLY A 197 5.08 -9.39 -18.12
CA GLY A 197 4.10 -8.42 -17.62
C GLY A 197 4.73 -7.11 -17.11
N ILE A 198 5.95 -6.77 -17.57
CA ILE A 198 6.70 -5.62 -17.07
C ILE A 198 6.65 -4.48 -18.08
N VAL A 199 6.25 -3.29 -17.62
CA VAL A 199 6.28 -2.04 -18.38
C VAL A 199 7.50 -1.23 -17.95
N ARG A 200 8.49 -1.11 -18.84
CA ARG A 200 9.77 -0.42 -18.57
C ARG A 200 9.91 0.92 -19.28
N ASP A 201 9.12 1.15 -20.32
CA ASP A 201 9.23 2.35 -21.14
C ASP A 201 8.59 3.54 -20.40
N PRO A 202 9.35 4.61 -20.08
CA PRO A 202 8.81 5.83 -19.49
C PRO A 202 7.65 6.44 -20.30
N ASN A 203 7.69 6.37 -21.63
CA ASN A 203 6.64 6.93 -22.47
C ASN A 203 5.31 6.21 -22.27
N VAL A 204 5.35 4.89 -22.07
CA VAL A 204 4.15 4.10 -21.74
C VAL A 204 3.62 4.46 -20.36
N HIS A 205 4.51 4.74 -19.39
CA HIS A 205 4.09 5.23 -18.07
C HIS A 205 3.39 6.59 -18.17
N GLU A 206 3.94 7.53 -18.92
CA GLU A 206 3.34 8.86 -19.15
C GLU A 206 1.97 8.76 -19.85
N GLU A 207 1.87 7.91 -20.87
CA GLU A 207 0.61 7.68 -21.58
C GLU A 207 -0.47 7.10 -20.67
N VAL A 208 -0.12 6.07 -19.88
CA VAL A 208 -1.04 5.45 -18.92
C VAL A 208 -1.53 6.48 -17.91
N LEU A 209 -0.61 7.23 -17.31
CA LEU A 209 -0.95 8.23 -16.31
C LEU A 209 -1.87 9.31 -16.86
N THR A 210 -1.54 9.83 -18.05
CA THR A 210 -2.37 10.83 -18.74
C THR A 210 -3.77 10.25 -19.01
N SER A 211 -3.86 9.03 -19.53
CA SER A 211 -5.15 8.39 -19.82
C SER A 211 -6.02 8.16 -18.57
N ILE A 212 -5.41 7.86 -17.43
CA ILE A 212 -6.13 7.67 -16.17
C ILE A 212 -6.54 9.00 -15.54
N ILE A 213 -5.68 10.02 -15.62
CA ILE A 213 -6.00 11.39 -15.19
C ILE A 213 -7.20 11.91 -15.99
N ASP A 214 -7.14 11.85 -17.32
CA ASP A 214 -8.23 12.31 -18.19
C ASP A 214 -9.53 11.57 -17.90
N PHE A 215 -9.46 10.26 -17.68
CA PHE A 215 -10.63 9.48 -17.32
C PHE A 215 -11.20 9.86 -15.94
N ALA A 216 -10.35 10.07 -14.94
CA ALA A 216 -10.79 10.48 -13.61
C ALA A 216 -11.50 11.84 -13.64
N LEU A 217 -10.97 12.79 -14.42
CA LEU A 217 -11.60 14.09 -14.66
C LEU A 217 -12.98 13.91 -15.31
N CYS A 218 -13.09 13.10 -16.37
CA CYS A 218 -14.38 12.80 -17.01
C CYS A 218 -15.40 12.10 -16.08
N GLU A 219 -14.93 11.42 -15.03
CA GLU A 219 -15.80 10.82 -14.01
C GLU A 219 -16.17 11.79 -12.87
N GLY A 220 -15.72 13.05 -12.94
CA GLY A 220 -16.03 14.10 -11.96
C GLY A 220 -15.09 14.15 -10.76
N PHE A 221 -13.93 13.49 -10.81
CA PHE A 221 -12.92 13.56 -9.77
C PHE A 221 -11.90 14.65 -10.09
N ASP A 222 -11.62 15.50 -9.11
CA ASP A 222 -10.51 16.43 -9.20
C ASP A 222 -9.18 15.68 -9.01
N VAL A 223 -8.17 16.00 -9.81
CA VAL A 223 -6.84 15.42 -9.72
C VAL A 223 -5.97 16.37 -8.92
N MET A 224 -5.66 15.99 -7.68
CA MET A 224 -5.02 16.88 -6.71
C MET A 224 -3.50 16.77 -6.75
N ASN A 225 -2.97 15.54 -6.77
CA ASN A 225 -1.53 15.29 -6.77
C ASN A 225 -1.18 13.96 -7.46
N LEU A 226 0.09 13.86 -7.88
CA LEU A 226 0.67 12.67 -8.50
C LEU A 226 2.06 12.43 -7.94
N SER A 227 2.37 11.17 -7.60
CA SER A 227 3.70 10.73 -7.19
C SER A 227 3.93 9.28 -7.64
N TYR A 228 5.02 8.66 -7.20
CA TYR A 228 5.32 7.25 -7.43
C TYR A 228 5.35 6.46 -6.12
N SER A 229 5.03 5.16 -6.18
CA SER A 229 5.14 4.25 -5.05
C SER A 229 6.60 4.17 -4.57
N PRO A 230 6.89 4.11 -3.25
CA PRO A 230 8.25 3.98 -2.73
C PRO A 230 8.89 2.62 -3.05
N ILE A 231 8.07 1.64 -3.42
CA ILE A 231 8.47 0.28 -3.77
C ILE A 231 7.89 -0.11 -5.13
N THR A 232 8.58 -1.00 -5.84
CA THR A 232 8.06 -1.58 -7.07
C THR A 232 7.03 -2.68 -6.78
N GLY A 233 6.14 -2.94 -7.75
CA GLY A 233 5.24 -4.08 -7.74
C GLY A 233 5.97 -5.42 -7.81
N GLY A 234 5.25 -6.53 -7.65
CA GLY A 234 5.83 -7.87 -7.48
C GLY A 234 6.87 -8.29 -8.53
N ASP A 235 6.67 -7.89 -9.80
CA ASP A 235 7.57 -8.20 -10.92
C ASP A 235 8.56 -7.07 -11.26
N GLY A 236 8.69 -6.06 -10.40
CA GLY A 236 9.55 -4.90 -10.60
C GLY A 236 8.93 -3.75 -11.40
N ASN A 237 7.61 -3.77 -11.60
CA ASN A 237 6.88 -2.65 -12.22
C ASN A 237 6.94 -1.41 -11.33
N ILE A 238 7.21 -0.25 -11.93
CA ILE A 238 7.02 1.04 -11.27
C ILE A 238 5.51 1.28 -11.18
N GLU A 239 5.05 1.64 -9.99
CA GLU A 239 3.65 1.96 -9.71
C GLU A 239 3.55 3.42 -9.27
N PHE A 240 2.42 4.06 -9.56
CA PHE A 240 2.22 5.48 -9.29
C PHE A 240 1.11 5.71 -8.27
N LEU A 241 1.23 6.78 -7.50
CA LEU A 241 0.27 7.21 -6.50
C LEU A 241 -0.49 8.41 -7.07
N LEU A 242 -1.79 8.26 -7.26
CA LEU A 242 -2.67 9.33 -7.74
C LEU A 242 -3.61 9.75 -6.60
N HIS A 243 -3.59 11.03 -6.26
CA HIS A 243 -4.52 11.63 -5.31
C HIS A 243 -5.64 12.29 -6.08
N LEU A 244 -6.85 11.76 -5.87
CA LEU A 244 -8.08 12.31 -6.41
C LEU A 244 -8.93 12.86 -5.26
N ARG A 245 -9.79 13.83 -5.57
CA ARG A 245 -10.81 14.33 -4.65
C ARG A 245 -12.18 14.23 -5.30
N PHE A 246 -13.12 13.64 -4.59
CA PHE A 246 -14.52 13.56 -5.01
C PHE A 246 -15.30 14.71 -4.39
N GLN A 247 -15.69 15.70 -5.19
CA GLN A 247 -16.49 16.85 -4.74
C GLN A 247 -17.99 16.54 -4.66
N GLY A 248 -18.45 15.50 -5.35
CA GLY A 248 -19.88 15.18 -5.49
C GLY A 248 -20.57 16.01 -6.57
N GLY A 249 -21.26 15.35 -7.50
CA GLY A 249 -22.16 16.01 -8.46
C GLY A 249 -21.48 16.81 -9.58
N LYS A 250 -20.14 16.78 -9.71
CA LYS A 250 -19.44 17.33 -10.89
C LYS A 250 -19.55 16.36 -12.08
N GLU A 251 -19.81 16.89 -13.28
CA GLU A 251 -19.72 16.13 -14.54
C GLU A 251 -18.28 16.02 -15.04
N MET A 252 -17.43 17.00 -14.72
CA MET A 252 -16.02 17.05 -15.08
C MET A 252 -15.23 17.62 -13.90
N GLY A 253 -14.15 16.93 -13.53
CA GLY A 253 -13.21 17.36 -12.51
C GLY A 253 -12.17 18.36 -13.04
N GLU A 254 -11.36 18.86 -12.13
CA GLU A 254 -10.28 19.81 -12.41
C GLU A 254 -8.90 19.21 -12.11
N ASN A 255 -7.89 19.60 -12.89
CA ASN A 255 -6.52 19.13 -12.72
C ASN A 255 -5.68 20.18 -11.98
N PHE A 256 -5.26 19.86 -10.76
CA PHE A 256 -4.48 20.71 -9.86
C PHE A 256 -3.01 20.27 -9.73
N LEU A 257 -2.53 19.40 -10.61
CA LEU A 257 -1.14 18.93 -10.55
C LEU A 257 -0.15 20.09 -10.65
N SER A 258 0.68 20.24 -9.63
CA SER A 258 1.77 21.23 -9.59
C SER A 258 2.98 20.85 -10.44
N GLN A 259 3.13 19.56 -10.75
CA GLN A 259 4.22 19.00 -11.56
C GLN A 259 3.65 18.25 -12.76
N SER A 260 4.40 18.24 -13.86
CA SER A 260 4.01 17.48 -15.05
C SER A 260 4.13 15.97 -14.80
N VAL A 261 3.29 15.19 -15.49
CA VAL A 261 3.35 13.72 -15.48
C VAL A 261 4.76 13.22 -15.84
N SER A 262 5.38 13.81 -16.87
CA SER A 262 6.74 13.45 -17.29
C SER A 262 7.80 13.68 -16.21
N ALA A 263 7.67 14.75 -15.41
CA ALA A 263 8.59 15.01 -14.30
C ALA A 263 8.51 13.91 -13.23
N VAL A 264 7.29 13.50 -12.85
CA VAL A 264 7.07 12.42 -11.87
C VAL A 264 7.58 11.09 -12.41
N VAL A 265 7.31 10.75 -13.68
CA VAL A 265 7.80 9.52 -14.31
C VAL A 265 9.33 9.51 -14.31
N LYS A 266 9.97 10.61 -14.71
CA LYS A 266 11.43 10.73 -14.71
C LYS A 266 12.01 10.52 -13.32
N GLU A 267 11.42 11.13 -12.29
CA GLU A 267 11.87 10.96 -10.90
C GLU A 267 11.74 9.51 -10.43
N ALA A 268 10.61 8.87 -10.72
CA ALA A 268 10.38 7.46 -10.38
C ALA A 268 11.43 6.54 -11.00
N HIS A 269 11.78 6.75 -12.27
CA HIS A 269 12.83 6.00 -12.96
C HIS A 269 14.22 6.24 -12.38
N LEU A 270 14.53 7.46 -11.92
CA LEU A 270 15.82 7.75 -11.31
C LEU A 270 15.95 7.08 -9.93
N GLN A 271 14.92 7.18 -9.10
CA GLN A 271 14.94 6.70 -7.71
C GLN A 271 14.81 5.18 -7.59
N LEU A 272 14.07 4.53 -8.51
CA LEU A 272 13.84 3.08 -8.42
C LEU A 272 14.86 2.26 -9.23
N LYS A 273 15.61 2.88 -10.15
CA LYS A 273 16.78 2.23 -10.78
C LYS A 273 17.98 2.13 -9.83
N SER A 274 18.23 3.15 -9.00
CA SER A 274 19.36 3.18 -8.06
C SER A 274 19.25 2.12 -6.95
N ASN A 275 18.04 1.74 -6.56
CA ASN A 275 17.78 0.69 -5.56
C ASN A 275 17.95 -0.75 -6.09
N SER A 276 18.30 -0.92 -7.37
CA SER A 276 18.52 -2.23 -8.02
C SER A 276 20.00 -2.57 -8.27
N THR A 277 20.92 -1.74 -7.77
CA THR A 277 22.39 -1.91 -7.80
C THR A 277 22.93 -2.04 -6.39
#